data_AF-A0ABD2P0F3-F1
#
_entry.id   AF-A0ABD2P0F3-F1
#
_cell.length_a   1.000
_cell.length_b   1.000
_cell.length_c   1.000
_cell.angle_alpha   90.00
_cell.angle_beta   90.00
_cell.angle_gamma   90.00
#
_symmetry.space_group_name_H-M   'P 1'
#
loop_
_entity.id
_entity.type
_entity.pdbx_description
1 polymer ?
#
loop_
_entity_poly.entity_id
_entity_poly.type
_entity_poly.pdbx_seq_one_letter_code
_entity_poly.pdbx_strand_id
1 'polypeptide(L)'
;MSERIFRVDDEDFGERVRQLLEDELDTQFSHERLRSATPEIGAAENDPGEVVIDDSDDDPNYICPDDSSYDDTSDDDSSDDAFLADRAPKALGDQPEPIQLWIILVDEDMRDEVVKWTNNTLATVRSKIDTMNRNVLNRYRDTSIEEINTLVGIILFTSILKGSTEDVG
;
A
#
# COMPACT_ATOMS: atom_id res chain seq x y z
N MET A 1 46.17 -0.38 -6.09
CA MET A 1 44.89 0.35 -6.03
C MET A 1 43.96 -0.50 -5.18
N SER A 2 43.57 -0.02 -4.00
CA SER A 2 42.78 -0.79 -3.04
C SER A 2 41.29 -0.49 -3.21
N GLU A 3 40.52 -1.53 -3.50
CA GLU A 3 39.05 -1.47 -3.51
C GLU A 3 38.54 -1.44 -2.07
N ARG A 4 37.83 -0.38 -1.70
CA ARG A 4 37.08 -0.30 -0.45
C ARG A 4 35.63 -0.67 -0.75
N ILE A 5 35.23 -1.86 -0.32
CA ILE A 5 33.83 -2.30 -0.29
C ILE A 5 33.20 -1.68 0.95
N PHE A 6 32.27 -0.75 0.76
CA PHE A 6 31.44 -0.21 1.83
C PHE A 6 30.23 -1.13 2.04
N ARG A 7 30.15 -1.74 3.22
CA ARG A 7 28.89 -2.28 3.74
C ARG A 7 28.21 -1.14 4.48
N VAL A 8 27.04 -0.75 4.01
CA VAL A 8 26.11 0.09 4.77
C VAL A 8 25.21 -0.90 5.47
N ASP A 9 25.30 -0.96 6.80
CA ASP A 9 24.41 -1.79 7.61
C ASP A 9 23.04 -1.09 7.63
N ASP A 10 22.06 -1.67 6.94
CA ASP A 10 20.72 -1.11 6.66
C ASP A 10 19.78 -0.96 7.90
N GLU A 11 20.31 -1.09 9.12
CA GLU A 11 19.49 -1.05 10.34
C GLU A 11 18.98 0.37 10.69
N ASP A 12 19.63 1.42 10.20
CA ASP A 12 19.34 2.82 10.58
C ASP A 12 18.20 3.49 9.79
N PHE A 13 17.82 2.95 8.61
CA PHE A 13 16.79 3.59 7.79
C PHE A 13 15.39 3.39 8.38
N GLY A 14 15.12 2.20 8.92
CA GLY A 14 13.84 1.88 9.55
C GLY A 14 13.56 2.71 10.80
N GLU A 15 14.57 2.91 11.66
CA GLU A 15 14.44 3.74 12.87
C GLU A 15 14.23 5.21 12.53
N ARG A 16 14.93 5.75 11.52
CA ARG A 16 14.73 7.13 11.07
C ARG A 16 13.31 7.40 10.55
N VAL A 17 12.74 6.47 9.79
CA VAL A 17 11.35 6.60 9.30
C VAL A 17 10.35 6.54 10.47
N ARG A 18 10.62 5.69 11.47
CA ARG A 18 9.79 5.58 12.67
C ARG A 18 9.81 6.87 13.50
N GLN A 19 10.98 7.45 13.68
CA GLN A 19 11.17 8.69 14.44
C GLN A 19 10.49 9.89 13.76
N LEU A 20 10.53 9.97 12.43
CA LEU A 20 9.81 11.01 11.68
C LEU A 20 8.29 10.92 11.82
N LEU A 21 7.73 9.70 11.90
CA LEU A 21 6.30 9.49 12.10
C LEU A 21 5.85 9.83 13.53
N GLU A 22 6.70 9.59 14.52
CA GLU A 22 6.42 9.95 15.93
C GLU A 22 6.46 11.48 16.13
N ASP A 23 7.42 12.18 15.53
CA ASP A 23 7.52 13.65 15.64
C ASP A 23 6.34 14.39 14.96
N GLU A 24 5.77 13.85 13.88
CA GLU A 24 4.58 14.43 13.22
C GLU A 24 3.30 14.29 14.07
N LEU A 25 3.20 13.23 14.88
CA LEU A 25 2.05 13.01 15.78
C LEU A 25 2.03 14.02 16.95
N ASP A 26 3.19 14.34 17.53
CA ASP A 26 3.28 15.31 18.62
C ASP A 26 3.06 16.75 18.15
N THR A 27 3.41 17.06 16.89
CA THR A 27 3.23 18.40 16.34
C THR A 27 1.76 18.71 16.02
N GLN A 28 0.94 17.70 15.68
CA GLN A 28 -0.50 17.90 15.48
C GLN A 28 -1.27 18.11 16.80
N PHE A 29 -0.81 17.55 17.92
CA PHE A 29 -1.49 17.70 19.23
C PHE A 29 -1.27 19.07 19.89
N SER A 30 -0.21 19.79 19.53
CA SER A 30 0.10 21.09 20.12
C SER A 30 -0.67 22.26 19.47
N HIS A 31 -1.27 22.08 18.29
CA HIS A 31 -1.94 23.15 17.55
C HIS A 31 -3.47 23.25 17.77
N GLU A 32 -4.10 22.31 18.49
CA GLU A 32 -5.54 22.34 18.78
C GLU A 32 -5.93 23.03 20.11
N ARG A 33 -4.96 23.59 20.85
CA ARG A 33 -5.23 24.14 22.21
C ARG A 33 -5.70 25.60 22.30
N LEU A 34 -6.20 26.20 21.21
CA LEU A 34 -6.68 27.61 21.20
C LEU A 34 -8.09 27.84 20.65
N ARG A 35 -9.02 26.90 20.82
CA ARG A 35 -10.46 27.19 20.65
C ARG A 35 -11.29 26.66 21.82
N SER A 36 -11.24 27.40 22.92
CA SER A 36 -12.17 27.29 24.04
C SER A 36 -13.50 28.00 23.71
N ALA A 37 -14.62 27.30 23.75
CA ALA A 37 -15.86 27.72 24.42
C ALA A 37 -17.01 26.75 24.12
N THR A 38 -17.16 25.70 24.94
CA THR A 38 -18.45 25.02 25.17
C THR A 38 -18.43 24.36 26.55
N PRO A 39 -19.58 24.30 27.25
CA PRO A 39 -19.64 24.22 28.71
C PRO A 39 -19.48 22.79 29.25
N GLU A 40 -19.09 22.74 30.54
CA GLU A 40 -18.91 21.55 31.37
C GLU A 40 -20.03 20.51 31.21
N ILE A 41 -19.64 19.31 30.78
CA ILE A 41 -20.42 18.08 30.96
C ILE A 41 -19.56 17.17 31.84
N GLY A 42 -20.16 16.72 32.94
CA GLY A 42 -19.51 16.08 34.08
C GLY A 42 -18.64 14.88 33.75
N ALA A 43 -17.56 14.75 34.51
CA ALA A 43 -16.64 13.62 34.50
C ALA A 43 -17.38 12.31 34.85
N ALA A 44 -17.43 11.41 33.88
CA ALA A 44 -17.60 9.99 34.15
C ALA A 44 -16.21 9.35 34.10
N GLU A 45 -15.73 8.91 35.27
CA GLU A 45 -14.54 8.08 35.43
C GLU A 45 -14.79 6.74 34.73
N ASN A 46 -14.27 6.59 33.52
CA ASN A 46 -14.16 5.29 32.87
C ASN A 46 -12.71 4.82 32.98
N ASP A 47 -12.50 3.91 33.92
CA ASP A 47 -11.30 3.11 34.11
C ASP A 47 -11.11 2.21 32.86
N PRO A 48 -10.05 2.38 32.06
CA PRO A 48 -9.81 1.49 30.92
C PRO A 48 -9.34 0.13 31.44
N GLY A 49 -10.27 -0.81 31.53
CA GLY A 49 -9.98 -2.21 31.86
C GLY A 49 -8.90 -2.79 30.93
N GLU A 50 -7.91 -3.42 31.54
CA GLU A 50 -6.80 -4.12 30.91
C GLU A 50 -7.33 -5.22 29.98
N VAL A 51 -7.15 -5.05 28.66
CA VAL A 51 -7.51 -6.05 27.66
C VAL A 51 -6.39 -7.08 27.60
N VAL A 52 -6.58 -8.21 28.29
CA VAL A 52 -5.73 -9.39 28.16
C VAL A 52 -6.07 -10.06 26.83
N ILE A 53 -5.14 -10.00 25.87
CA ILE A 53 -5.25 -10.73 24.61
C ILE A 53 -4.73 -12.15 24.88
N ASP A 54 -5.62 -13.13 24.69
CA ASP A 54 -5.35 -14.56 24.85
C ASP A 54 -4.90 -15.12 23.49
N ASP A 55 -3.57 -15.23 23.31
CA ASP A 55 -2.90 -15.76 22.11
C ASP A 55 -2.89 -17.30 22.07
N SER A 56 -3.96 -17.93 22.55
CA SER A 56 -4.08 -19.40 22.53
C SER A 56 -4.53 -19.85 21.13
N ASP A 57 -3.55 -20.06 20.25
CA ASP A 57 -3.69 -20.57 18.86
C ASP A 57 -4.21 -22.03 18.75
N ASP A 58 -4.93 -22.53 19.76
CA ASP A 58 -5.52 -23.86 19.77
C ASP A 58 -6.89 -23.82 19.07
N ASP A 59 -6.87 -23.83 17.73
CA ASP A 59 -8.05 -24.08 16.90
C ASP A 59 -8.11 -25.59 16.56
N PRO A 60 -8.85 -26.43 17.33
CA PRO A 60 -8.89 -27.88 17.16
C PRO A 60 -9.63 -28.35 15.89
N ASN A 61 -9.99 -27.44 14.98
CA ASN A 61 -10.84 -27.72 13.82
C ASN A 61 -10.16 -27.48 12.46
N TYR A 62 -8.84 -27.31 12.41
CA TYR A 62 -8.13 -27.30 11.13
C TYR A 62 -8.04 -28.73 10.57
N ILE A 63 -9.06 -29.11 9.81
CA ILE A 63 -9.05 -30.31 8.97
C ILE A 63 -8.19 -29.99 7.75
N CYS A 64 -6.97 -30.53 7.70
CA CYS A 64 -6.19 -30.55 6.46
C CYS A 64 -7.00 -31.31 5.41
N PRO A 65 -7.43 -30.68 4.30
CA PRO A 65 -8.01 -31.42 3.20
C PRO A 65 -6.95 -32.40 2.65
N ASP A 66 -7.37 -33.64 2.50
CA ASP A 66 -6.57 -34.77 2.04
C ASP A 66 -6.06 -34.49 0.61
N ASP A 67 -4.74 -34.53 0.40
CA ASP A 67 -4.04 -34.28 -0.87
C ASP A 67 -4.21 -35.47 -1.84
N SER A 68 -5.45 -35.94 -2.02
CA SER A 68 -5.75 -37.11 -2.84
C SER A 68 -6.16 -36.72 -4.26
N SER A 69 -5.33 -37.18 -5.20
CA SER A 69 -5.54 -37.38 -6.63
C SER A 69 -5.77 -36.13 -7.48
N TYR A 70 -4.67 -35.55 -7.92
CA TYR A 70 -4.61 -34.85 -9.22
C TYR A 70 -4.88 -35.88 -10.32
N ASP A 71 -6.12 -35.93 -10.80
CA ASP A 71 -6.44 -36.47 -12.12
C ASP A 71 -5.88 -35.50 -13.17
N ASP A 72 -4.69 -35.87 -13.64
CA ASP A 72 -4.02 -35.33 -14.81
C ASP A 72 -4.81 -35.74 -16.06
N THR A 73 -5.78 -34.91 -16.44
CA THR A 73 -6.47 -35.06 -17.72
C THR A 73 -6.45 -33.75 -18.50
N SER A 74 -5.85 -33.89 -19.68
CA SER A 74 -6.06 -33.17 -20.95
C SER A 74 -5.52 -31.76 -21.08
N ASP A 75 -4.33 -31.68 -21.71
CA ASP A 75 -4.17 -31.17 -23.09
C ASP A 75 -5.34 -30.31 -23.60
N ASP A 76 -5.39 -29.04 -23.20
CA ASP A 76 -6.04 -27.99 -23.97
C ASP A 76 -4.95 -27.03 -24.46
N ASP A 77 -4.40 -27.38 -25.63
CA ASP A 77 -3.36 -26.65 -26.32
C ASP A 77 -4.01 -25.53 -27.14
N SER A 78 -3.49 -24.31 -26.93
CA SER A 78 -3.51 -23.19 -27.86
C SER A 78 -4.81 -22.41 -28.01
N SER A 79 -5.02 -21.42 -27.14
CA SER A 79 -5.68 -20.15 -27.51
C SER A 79 -5.23 -18.93 -26.69
N ASP A 80 -4.67 -19.12 -25.49
CA ASP A 80 -4.35 -17.98 -24.61
C ASP A 80 -2.93 -17.39 -24.84
N ASP A 81 -2.03 -18.10 -25.53
CA ASP A 81 -0.69 -17.61 -25.86
C ASP A 81 -0.68 -16.49 -26.92
N ALA A 82 -1.77 -16.32 -27.68
CA ALA A 82 -1.89 -15.26 -28.67
C ALA A 82 -2.01 -13.86 -28.02
N PHE A 83 -2.50 -13.78 -26.79
CA PHE A 83 -2.69 -12.50 -26.09
C PHE A 83 -1.37 -11.98 -25.48
N LEU A 84 -0.44 -12.88 -25.13
CA LEU A 84 0.90 -12.52 -24.65
C LEU A 84 1.85 -12.16 -25.80
N ALA A 85 1.64 -12.68 -27.01
CA ALA A 85 2.46 -12.35 -28.17
C ALA A 85 2.37 -10.85 -28.57
N ASP A 86 1.22 -10.22 -28.35
CA ASP A 86 1.00 -8.79 -28.64
C ASP A 86 1.59 -7.85 -27.56
N ARG A 87 1.91 -8.39 -26.39
CA ARG A 87 2.58 -7.66 -25.29
C ARG A 87 4.11 -7.81 -25.30
N ALA A 88 4.68 -8.49 -26.29
CA ALA A 88 6.13 -8.66 -26.38
C ALA A 88 6.82 -7.32 -26.69
N PRO A 89 7.92 -6.94 -25.99
CA PRO A 89 8.68 -5.72 -26.27
C PRO A 89 9.16 -5.62 -27.73
N LYS A 90 9.31 -6.77 -28.40
CA LYS A 90 9.69 -6.88 -29.81
C LYS A 90 8.61 -6.37 -30.78
N ALA A 91 7.35 -6.29 -30.35
CA ALA A 91 6.22 -5.83 -31.17
C ALA A 91 6.17 -4.29 -31.31
N LEU A 92 6.82 -3.54 -30.43
CA LEU A 92 6.75 -2.07 -30.42
C LEU A 92 7.67 -1.38 -31.46
N GLY A 93 8.56 -2.12 -32.11
CA GLY A 93 9.53 -1.57 -33.06
C GLY A 93 10.74 -0.89 -32.38
N ASP A 94 11.56 -0.20 -33.18
CA ASP A 94 12.85 0.35 -32.72
C ASP A 94 12.74 1.59 -31.83
N GLN A 95 11.58 2.26 -31.80
CA GLN A 95 11.34 3.48 -31.03
C GLN A 95 9.96 3.45 -30.36
N PRO A 96 9.80 2.70 -29.27
CA PRO A 96 8.56 2.68 -28.50
C PRO A 96 8.33 4.02 -27.79
N GLU A 97 7.08 4.46 -27.73
CA GLU A 97 6.69 5.58 -26.89
C GLU A 97 6.80 5.18 -25.40
N PRO A 98 7.20 6.09 -24.49
CA PRO A 98 7.34 5.76 -23.06
C PRO A 98 6.08 5.15 -22.43
N ILE A 99 4.90 5.59 -22.87
CA ILE A 99 3.62 5.06 -22.39
C ILE A 99 3.39 3.61 -22.82
N GLN A 100 3.92 3.19 -23.97
CA GLN A 100 3.79 1.82 -24.46
C GLN A 100 4.67 0.88 -23.63
N LEU A 101 5.89 1.30 -23.30
CA LEU A 101 6.76 0.56 -22.39
C LEU A 101 6.11 0.40 -21.01
N TRP A 102 5.46 1.47 -20.53
CA TRP A 102 4.71 1.43 -19.27
C TRP A 102 3.59 0.39 -19.29
N ILE A 103 2.79 0.34 -20.37
CA ILE A 103 1.68 -0.60 -20.52
C ILE A 103 2.17 -2.05 -20.56
N ILE A 104 3.37 -2.32 -21.11
CA ILE A 104 3.97 -3.65 -21.09
C ILE A 104 4.50 -4.04 -19.70
N LEU A 105 5.07 -3.08 -18.97
CA LEU A 105 5.63 -3.36 -17.65
C LEU A 105 4.56 -3.52 -16.57
N VAL A 106 3.45 -2.79 -16.71
CA VAL A 106 2.34 -2.83 -15.77
C VAL A 106 1.08 -3.14 -16.55
N ASP A 107 0.73 -4.42 -16.52
CA ASP A 107 -0.45 -4.96 -17.19
C ASP A 107 -1.75 -4.36 -16.64
N GLU A 108 -2.78 -4.37 -17.47
CA GLU A 108 -4.12 -3.92 -17.08
C GLU A 108 -4.66 -4.72 -15.89
N ASP A 109 -4.46 -6.05 -15.90
CA ASP A 109 -4.86 -6.95 -14.83
C ASP A 109 -4.20 -6.59 -13.48
N MET A 110 -2.91 -6.22 -13.52
CA MET A 110 -2.20 -5.77 -12.33
C MET A 110 -2.79 -4.47 -11.78
N ARG A 111 -3.14 -3.52 -12.65
CA ARG A 111 -3.73 -2.25 -12.21
C ARG A 111 -5.12 -2.47 -11.62
N ASP A 112 -5.93 -3.31 -12.25
CA ASP A 112 -7.26 -3.66 -11.77
C ASP A 112 -7.21 -4.38 -10.43
N GLU A 113 -6.25 -5.27 -10.24
CA GLU A 113 -6.01 -5.92 -8.96
C GLU A 113 -5.61 -4.92 -7.88
N VAL A 114 -4.73 -3.96 -8.18
CA VAL A 114 -4.36 -2.88 -7.25
C VAL A 114 -5.58 -2.05 -6.87
N VAL A 115 -6.41 -1.64 -7.84
CA VAL A 115 -7.65 -0.88 -7.58
C VAL A 115 -8.60 -1.69 -6.70
N LYS A 116 -8.78 -2.99 -7.00
CA LYS A 116 -9.65 -3.89 -6.24
C LYS A 116 -9.21 -4.02 -4.78
N TRP A 117 -7.93 -4.31 -4.54
CA TRP A 117 -7.41 -4.44 -3.18
C TRP A 117 -7.46 -3.12 -2.42
N THR A 118 -7.11 -2.01 -3.07
CA THR A 118 -7.18 -0.67 -2.47
C THR A 118 -8.60 -0.34 -2.03
N ASN A 119 -9.59 -0.57 -2.89
CA ASN A 119 -11.00 -0.30 -2.58
C ASN A 119 -11.55 -1.22 -1.49
N ASN A 120 -11.11 -2.47 -1.44
CA ASN A 120 -11.46 -3.39 -0.35
C ASN A 120 -10.91 -2.90 1.00
N THR A 121 -9.64 -2.47 1.03
CA THR A 121 -9.04 -1.87 2.23
C THR A 121 -9.77 -0.59 2.63
N LEU A 122 -10.09 0.30 1.68
CA LEU A 122 -10.86 1.52 1.94
C LEU A 122 -12.27 1.23 2.46
N ALA A 123 -12.93 0.17 1.99
CA ALA A 123 -14.21 -0.27 2.55
C ALA A 123 -14.08 -0.71 4.01
N THR A 124 -13.01 -1.43 4.34
CA THR A 124 -12.72 -1.88 5.72
C THR A 124 -12.38 -0.72 6.65
N VAL A 125 -11.69 0.32 6.15
CA VAL A 125 -11.42 1.53 6.93
C VAL A 125 -12.69 2.36 7.11
N ARG A 126 -13.51 2.51 6.06
CA ARG A 126 -14.80 3.23 6.12
C ARG A 126 -15.76 2.64 7.14
N SER A 127 -15.81 1.32 7.29
CA SER A 127 -16.72 0.67 8.25
C SER A 127 -16.37 0.99 9.72
N LYS A 128 -15.15 1.43 9.99
CA LYS A 128 -14.68 1.83 11.33
C LYS A 128 -14.91 3.30 11.65
N ILE A 129 -15.27 4.13 10.66
CA ILE A 129 -15.44 5.57 10.82
C ILE A 129 -16.90 5.85 11.20
N ASP A 130 -17.09 6.72 12.20
CA ASP A 130 -18.44 7.18 12.57
C ASP A 130 -19.11 7.89 11.39
N THR A 131 -20.30 7.40 11.02
CA THR A 131 -21.14 7.94 9.96
C THR A 131 -21.53 9.41 10.16
N MET A 132 -21.45 9.94 11.38
CA MET A 132 -21.68 11.37 11.65
C MET A 132 -20.55 12.27 11.14
N ASN A 133 -19.35 11.73 10.92
CA ASN A 133 -18.20 12.51 10.45
C ASN A 133 -18.04 12.46 8.92
N ARG A 134 -18.97 13.12 8.22
CA ARG A 134 -19.06 13.13 6.75
C ARG A 134 -17.80 13.65 6.04
N ASN A 135 -17.09 14.59 6.66
CA ASN A 135 -15.86 15.16 6.08
C ASN A 135 -14.73 14.12 6.05
N VAL A 136 -14.64 13.29 7.08
CA VAL A 136 -13.65 12.20 7.13
C VAL A 136 -14.04 11.12 6.14
N LEU A 137 -15.32 10.74 6.07
CA LEU A 137 -15.80 9.72 5.13
C LEU A 137 -15.51 10.06 3.65
N ASN A 138 -15.63 11.34 3.27
CA ASN A 138 -15.34 11.81 1.91
C ASN A 138 -13.86 11.67 1.52
N ARG A 139 -12.93 11.63 2.49
CA ARG A 139 -11.50 11.43 2.21
C ARG A 139 -11.16 9.98 1.88
N TYR A 140 -11.98 9.04 2.33
CA TYR A 140 -11.82 7.60 2.08
C TYR A 140 -12.74 7.11 0.96
N ARG A 141 -12.93 7.92 -0.08
CA ARG A 141 -13.70 7.52 -1.27
C ARG A 141 -12.99 6.40 -2.03
N ASP A 142 -13.75 5.62 -2.78
CA ASP A 142 -13.18 4.60 -3.67
C ASP A 142 -12.23 5.23 -4.69
N THR A 143 -11.15 4.52 -4.97
CA THR A 143 -10.08 4.89 -5.90
C THR A 143 -10.41 4.45 -7.31
N SER A 144 -10.10 5.30 -8.29
CA SER A 144 -10.22 4.99 -9.72
C SER A 144 -8.88 4.63 -10.37
N ILE A 145 -8.93 4.03 -11.56
CA ILE A 145 -7.74 3.67 -12.34
C ILE A 145 -6.88 4.90 -12.68
N GLU A 146 -7.51 6.05 -12.92
CA GLU A 146 -6.83 7.32 -13.19
C GLU A 146 -6.05 7.81 -11.97
N GLU A 147 -6.59 7.62 -10.77
CA GLU A 147 -5.90 7.99 -9.53
C GLU A 147 -4.68 7.10 -9.28
N ILE A 148 -4.77 5.79 -9.54
CA ILE A 148 -3.62 4.88 -9.47
C ILE A 148 -2.56 5.26 -10.50
N ASN A 149 -2.94 5.53 -11.75
CA ASN A 149 -1.99 5.97 -12.78
C ASN A 149 -1.32 7.30 -12.42
N THR A 150 -2.08 8.23 -11.83
CA THR A 150 -1.54 9.52 -11.34
C THR A 150 -0.55 9.30 -10.20
N LEU A 151 -0.88 8.44 -9.23
CA LEU A 151 -0.01 8.11 -8.11
C LEU A 151 1.32 7.52 -8.58
N VAL A 152 1.28 6.55 -9.49
CA VAL A 152 2.49 5.97 -10.09
C VAL A 152 3.29 7.06 -10.81
N GLY A 153 2.64 7.91 -11.61
CA GLY A 153 3.31 9.01 -12.29
C GLY A 153 4.06 9.93 -11.32
N ILE A 154 3.47 10.21 -10.16
CA ILE A 154 4.12 10.99 -9.09
C ILE A 154 5.32 10.23 -8.51
N ILE A 155 5.20 8.92 -8.25
CA ILE A 155 6.30 8.08 -7.74
C ILE A 155 7.48 8.06 -8.73
N LEU A 156 7.21 7.89 -10.02
CA LEU A 156 8.24 7.92 -11.06
C LEU A 156 8.87 9.31 -11.19
N PHE A 157 8.05 10.36 -11.13
CA PHE A 157 8.56 11.73 -11.20
C PHE A 157 9.46 12.05 -10.00
N THR A 158 9.06 11.65 -8.79
CA THR A 158 9.84 11.87 -7.57
C THR A 158 11.12 11.04 -7.53
N SER A 159 11.13 9.82 -8.09
CA SER A 159 12.35 9.01 -8.20
C SER A 159 13.38 9.62 -9.15
N ILE A 160 12.94 10.29 -10.22
CA ILE A 160 13.81 11.05 -11.13
C ILE A 160 14.34 12.32 -10.46
N LEU A 161 13.47 13.06 -9.75
CA LEU A 161 13.85 14.31 -9.10
C LEU A 161 14.76 14.14 -7.88
N LYS A 162 14.87 12.93 -7.31
CA LYS A 162 15.84 12.61 -6.25
C LYS A 162 17.28 12.49 -6.79
N GLY A 163 17.62 13.33 -7.77
CA GLY A 163 18.92 13.41 -8.44
C GLY A 163 19.75 14.62 -8.00
N SER A 164 20.76 14.34 -7.18
CA SER A 164 22.11 14.99 -7.19
C SER A 164 22.48 16.15 -6.26
N THR A 165 21.77 16.50 -5.19
CA THR A 165 22.37 17.40 -4.16
C THR A 165 21.84 17.15 -2.75
N GLU A 166 22.22 16.03 -2.16
CA GLU A 166 22.58 16.06 -0.74
C GLU A 166 24.11 15.94 -0.72
N ASP A 167 24.78 17.08 -0.91
CA ASP A 167 26.17 17.23 -0.50
C ASP A 167 26.14 17.17 1.03
N VAL A 168 26.28 15.96 1.57
CA VAL A 168 26.51 15.68 2.98
C VAL A 168 27.90 16.19 3.35
N GLY A 169 28.04 17.52 3.39
CA GLY A 169 29.18 18.25 3.92
C GLY A 169 29.07 18.49 5.41
#